data_AF-A0A1S9M859-F1
#
_entry.id   AF-A0A1S9M859-F1
#
_cell.length_a   1.000
_cell.length_b   1.000
_cell.length_c   1.000
_cell.angle_alpha   90.00
_cell.angle_beta   90.00
_cell.angle_gamma   90.00
#
_symmetry.space_group_name_H-M   'P 1'
#
loop_
_entity.id
_entity.type
_entity.pdbx_description
1 polymer ?
#
loop_
_entity_poly.entity_id
_entity_poly.type
_entity_poly.pdbx_seq_one_letter_code
_entity_poly.pdbx_strand_id
1 'polypeptide(L)'
;MSTTLASPKRLTIASVPIVGMIITPFLPFVSTPTLWLGLPSAIVWMGLMIVATIVALQIIERTYLREGGAELDRLEAERSAFEFAAVTNSATNSPATITERQGH
;
A
#
# COMPACT_ATOMS: atom_id res chain seq x y z
N MET A 1 -11.77 -3.96 8.47
CA MET A 1 -10.32 -3.81 8.73
C MET A 1 -9.61 -4.89 7.95
N SER A 2 -9.01 -4.53 6.81
CA SER A 2 -8.43 -5.47 5.84
C SER A 2 -7.13 -6.08 6.40
N THR A 3 -7.12 -7.40 6.62
CA THR A 3 -6.03 -8.18 7.23
C THR A 3 -4.96 -8.64 6.23
N THR A 4 -4.90 -8.05 5.03
CA THR A 4 -4.01 -8.50 3.96
C THR A 4 -2.50 -8.27 4.27
N LEU A 5 -2.19 -7.43 5.26
CA LEU A 5 -0.84 -7.26 5.83
C LEU A 5 -0.51 -8.24 6.97
N ALA A 6 -1.51 -8.91 7.56
CA ALA A 6 -1.34 -9.71 8.78
C ALA A 6 -0.74 -11.10 8.54
N SER A 7 -0.57 -11.53 7.28
CA SER A 7 0.18 -12.74 6.97
C SER A 7 1.62 -12.56 7.49
N PRO A 8 2.08 -13.38 8.47
CA PRO A 8 3.39 -13.23 9.11
C PRO A 8 4.52 -13.16 8.06
N LYS A 9 4.34 -13.90 6.96
CA LYS A 9 5.27 -13.94 5.84
C LYS A 9 5.42 -12.60 5.13
N ARG A 10 4.33 -11.90 4.85
CA ARG A 10 4.35 -10.60 4.14
C ARG A 10 4.95 -9.50 5.02
N LEU A 11 4.66 -9.56 6.32
CA LEU A 11 5.27 -8.69 7.32
C LEU A 11 6.79 -8.89 7.39
N THR A 12 7.27 -10.15 7.41
CA THR A 12 8.71 -10.42 7.40
C THR A 12 9.40 -9.86 6.16
N ILE A 13 8.80 -10.02 4.97
CA ILE A 13 9.36 -9.50 3.71
C ILE A 13 9.43 -7.96 3.71
N ALA A 14 8.36 -7.29 4.15
CA ALA A 14 8.32 -5.83 4.25
C ALA A 14 9.28 -5.27 5.31
N SER A 15 9.65 -6.06 6.32
CA SER A 15 10.51 -5.63 7.41
C SER A 15 11.99 -5.47 7.03
N VAL A 16 12.44 -6.08 5.93
CA VAL A 16 13.85 -6.06 5.50
C VAL A 16 14.43 -4.64 5.37
N PRO A 17 13.84 -3.70 4.60
CA PRO A 17 14.34 -2.33 4.53
C PRO A 17 14.25 -1.58 5.87
N ILE A 18 13.24 -1.88 6.71
CA ILE A 18 13.09 -1.25 8.04
C ILE A 18 14.25 -1.64 8.94
N VAL A 19 14.58 -2.93 9.00
CA VAL A 19 15.72 -3.44 9.75
C VAL A 19 17.02 -2.84 9.21
N GLY A 20 17.16 -2.75 7.89
CA GLY A 20 18.27 -2.04 7.26
C GLY A 20 18.38 -0.58 7.74
N MET A 21 17.28 0.16 7.80
CA MET A 21 17.31 1.54 8.32
C MET A 21 17.74 1.60 9.79
N ILE A 22 17.26 0.68 10.63
CA ILE A 22 17.65 0.58 12.05
C ILE A 22 19.14 0.28 12.22
N ILE A 23 19.77 -0.43 11.27
CA ILE A 23 21.20 -0.76 11.29
C ILE A 23 22.08 0.46 10.97
N THR A 24 21.57 1.45 10.24
CA THR A 24 22.31 2.62 9.77
C THR A 24 23.22 3.30 10.81
N PRO A 25 22.78 3.65 12.05
CA PRO A 25 23.65 4.30 13.04
C PRO A 25 24.84 3.45 13.50
N PHE A 26 24.81 2.13 13.30
CA PHE A 26 25.87 1.21 13.68
C PHE A 26 26.91 1.00 12.56
N LEU A 27 26.71 1.62 11.40
CA LEU A 27 27.61 1.47 10.27
C LEU A 27 28.82 2.41 10.40
N PRO A 28 30.02 1.97 9.97
CA PRO A 28 31.26 2.71 10.16
C PRO A 28 31.26 4.08 9.47
N PHE A 29 30.44 4.24 8.44
CA PHE A 29 30.33 5.49 7.69
C PHE A 29 29.67 6.64 8.42
N VAL A 30 29.01 6.36 9.55
CA VAL A 30 28.41 7.39 10.41
C VAL A 30 29.49 8.15 11.19
N SER A 31 30.56 7.47 11.57
CA SER A 31 31.64 8.04 12.38
C SER A 31 32.91 8.31 11.59
N THR A 32 33.10 7.65 10.44
CA THR A 32 34.32 7.76 9.65
C THR A 32 34.02 7.77 8.15
N PRO A 33 34.73 8.57 7.33
CA PRO A 33 34.59 8.50 5.88
C PRO A 33 35.07 7.14 5.38
N THR A 34 34.17 6.30 4.89
CA THR A 34 34.51 4.98 4.33
C THR A 34 34.08 4.88 2.87
N LEU A 35 34.86 4.15 2.07
CA LEU A 35 34.59 3.90 0.66
C LEU A 35 34.20 2.43 0.47
N TRP A 36 33.07 2.19 -0.18
CA TRP A 36 32.65 0.87 -0.63
C TRP A 36 32.60 0.87 -2.16
N LEU A 37 33.27 -0.09 -2.81
CA LEU A 37 33.35 -0.18 -4.27
C LEU A 37 33.88 1.10 -4.95
N GLY A 38 34.67 1.91 -4.24
CA GLY A 38 35.19 3.19 -4.73
C GLY A 38 34.23 4.39 -4.59
N LEU A 39 33.01 4.19 -4.07
CA LEU A 39 32.05 5.25 -3.77
C LEU A 39 31.93 5.50 -2.26
N PRO A 40 31.44 6.69 -1.84
CA PRO A 40 31.00 6.91 -0.46
C PRO A 40 30.04 5.79 -0.03
N SER A 41 30.40 5.08 1.03
CA SER A 41 29.64 3.92 1.53
C SER A 41 28.19 4.26 1.88
N ALA A 42 27.90 5.49 2.31
CA ALA A 42 26.55 5.99 2.51
C ALA A 42 25.69 5.93 1.22
N ILE A 43 26.26 6.26 0.06
CA ILE A 43 25.56 6.19 -1.23
C ILE A 43 25.28 4.73 -1.60
N VAL A 44 26.26 3.86 -1.41
CA VAL A 44 26.11 2.41 -1.66
C VAL A 44 25.02 1.82 -0.77
N TRP A 45 25.02 2.19 0.52
CA TRP A 45 24.00 1.76 1.48
C TRP A 45 22.60 2.21 1.10
N MET A 46 22.45 3.48 0.71
CA MET A 46 21.17 4.01 0.21
C MET A 46 20.69 3.25 -1.03
N GLY A 47 21.58 2.97 -1.98
CA GLY A 47 21.27 2.15 -3.13
C GLY A 47 20.80 0.74 -2.74
N LEU A 48 21.48 0.11 -1.77
CA LEU A 48 21.09 -1.20 -1.24
C LEU A 48 19.70 -1.16 -0.59
N MET A 49 19.38 -0.12 0.20
CA MET A 49 18.06 0.05 0.82
C MET A 49 16.94 0.24 -0.21
N ILE A 50 17.19 0.99 -1.29
CA ILE A 50 16.23 1.16 -2.39
C ILE A 50 15.98 -0.18 -3.08
N VAL A 51 17.05 -0.90 -3.45
CA VAL A 51 16.93 -2.22 -4.09
C VAL A 51 16.20 -3.20 -3.18
N ALA A 52 16.54 -3.23 -1.89
CA ALA A 52 15.87 -4.08 -0.91
C ALA A 52 14.36 -3.77 -0.81
N THR A 53 13.99 -2.50 -0.87
CA THR A 53 12.59 -2.06 -0.85
C THR A 53 11.84 -2.53 -2.10
N ILE A 54 12.42 -2.32 -3.29
CA ILE A 54 11.82 -2.75 -4.56
C ILE A 54 11.67 -4.28 -4.57
N VAL A 55 12.69 -5.02 -4.16
CA VAL A 55 12.64 -6.48 -4.10
C VAL A 55 11.58 -6.96 -3.12
N ALA A 56 11.48 -6.34 -1.94
CA ALA A 56 10.43 -6.66 -0.97
C ALA A 56 9.03 -6.45 -1.56
N LEU A 57 8.79 -5.33 -2.23
CA LEU A 57 7.52 -5.05 -2.91
C LEU A 57 7.23 -6.08 -4.01
N GLN A 58 8.20 -6.39 -4.87
CA GLN A 58 8.07 -7.39 -5.93
C GLN A 58 7.71 -8.78 -5.37
N ILE A 59 8.28 -9.17 -4.22
CA ILE A 59 7.95 -10.44 -3.58
C ILE A 59 6.52 -10.41 -3.01
N ILE A 60 6.12 -9.30 -2.38
CA ILE A 60 4.78 -9.11 -1.81
C ILE A 60 3.71 -9.16 -2.91
N GLU A 61 3.95 -8.49 -4.05
CA GLU A 61 3.08 -8.48 -5.22
C GLU A 61 3.01 -9.86 -5.87
N ARG A 62 4.14 -10.53 -6.11
CA ARG A 62 4.12 -11.90 -6.66
C ARG A 62 3.37 -12.88 -5.75
N THR A 63 3.51 -12.71 -4.44
CA THR A 63 2.76 -13.53 -3.46
C THR A 63 1.27 -13.21 -3.53
N TYR A 64 0.91 -11.93 -3.64
CA TYR A 64 -0.48 -11.47 -3.79
C TYR A 64 -1.18 -12.07 -5.01
N LEU A 65 -0.53 -11.95 -6.18
CA LEU A 65 -1.07 -12.46 -7.43
C LEU A 65 -1.22 -13.98 -7.40
N ARG A 66 -0.27 -14.68 -6.76
CA ARG A 66 -0.35 -16.13 -6.59
C ARG A 66 -1.50 -16.57 -5.67
N GLU A 67 -1.88 -15.72 -4.72
CA GLU A 67 -2.98 -15.96 -3.78
C GLU A 67 -4.35 -15.54 -4.35
N GLY A 68 -4.41 -15.10 -5.62
CA GLY A 68 -5.66 -14.69 -6.26
C GLY A 68 -6.12 -13.28 -5.91
N GLY A 69 -5.22 -12.46 -5.35
CA GLY A 69 -5.54 -11.10 -4.89
C GLY A 69 -6.18 -10.21 -5.96
N ALA A 70 -5.77 -10.32 -7.22
CA ALA A 70 -6.36 -9.55 -8.32
C ALA A 70 -7.87 -9.78 -8.49
N GLU A 71 -8.36 -10.98 -8.19
CA GLU A 71 -9.80 -11.28 -8.24
C GLU A 71 -10.53 -10.63 -7.06
N LEU A 72 -9.91 -10.61 -5.87
CA LEU A 72 -10.47 -9.95 -4.70
C LEU A 72 -10.59 -8.42 -4.90
N ASP A 73 -9.59 -7.78 -5.50
CA ASP A 73 -9.65 -6.34 -5.81
C ASP A 73 -10.76 -6.02 -6.81
N ARG A 74 -10.97 -6.89 -7.82
CA ARG A 74 -12.06 -6.75 -8.79
C ARG A 74 -13.43 -6.81 -8.10
N LEU A 75 -13.63 -7.80 -7.24
CA LEU A 75 -14.89 -7.97 -6.49
C LEU A 75 -15.14 -6.81 -5.53
N GLU A 76 -14.09 -6.30 -4.86
CA GLU A 76 -14.20 -5.12 -3.99
C GLU A 76 -14.59 -3.88 -4.81
N ALA A 77 -13.99 -3.67 -5.98
CA ALA A 77 -14.33 -2.57 -6.87
C ALA A 77 -15.78 -2.65 -7.40
N GLU A 78 -16.22 -3.84 -7.82
CA GLU A 78 -17.61 -4.10 -8.23
C GLU A 78 -18.59 -3.83 -7.08
N ARG A 79 -18.26 -4.27 -5.86
CA ARG A 79 -19.04 -4.01 -4.65
C ARG A 79 -19.15 -2.51 -4.36
N SER A 80 -18.04 -1.78 -4.39
CA SER A 80 -18.03 -0.32 -4.19
C SER A 80 -18.82 0.43 -5.26
N ALA A 81 -18.76 -0.03 -6.52
CA ALA A 81 -19.54 0.55 -7.61
C ALA A 81 -21.05 0.33 -7.41
N PHE A 82 -21.45 -0.88 -6.99
CA PHE A 82 -22.84 -1.19 -6.65
C PHE A 82 -23.34 -0.36 -5.46
N GLU A 83 -22.53 -0.24 -4.41
CA GLU A 83 -22.83 0.57 -3.23
C GLU A 83 -23.02 2.05 -3.59
N PHE A 84 -22.14 2.59 -4.44
CA PHE A 84 -22.26 3.96 -4.95
C PHE A 84 -23.53 4.15 -5.79
N ALA A 85 -23.83 3.22 -6.71
CA ALA A 85 -25.03 3.28 -7.53
C ALA A 85 -26.32 3.21 -6.68
N ALA A 86 -26.34 2.38 -5.63
CA ALA A 86 -27.46 2.28 -4.70
C ALA A 86 -27.66 3.59 -3.90
N VAL A 87 -26.58 4.24 -3.47
CA VAL A 87 -26.62 5.55 -2.80
C VAL A 87 -27.14 6.64 -3.75
N THR A 88 -26.65 6.68 -4.99
CA THR A 88 -27.13 7.64 -6.00
C THR A 88 -28.62 7.44 -6.30
N ASN A 89 -29.08 6.21 -6.51
CA ASN A 89 -30.49 5.91 -6.77
C ASN A 89 -31.39 6.29 -5.59
N SER A 90 -30.92 6.14 -4.35
CA SER A 90 -31.67 6.54 -3.15
C SER A 90 -31.76 8.06 -3.02
N ALA A 91 -30.73 8.81 -3.44
CA ALA A 91 -30.74 10.27 -3.45
C ALA A 91 -31.67 10.83 -4.54
N THR A 92 -31.74 10.17 -5.71
CA THR A 92 -32.65 10.57 -6.81
C THR A 92 -34.11 10.23 -6.50
N ASN A 93 -34.39 9.13 -5.79
CA ASN A 93 -35.75 8.73 -5.39
C ASN A 93 -36.23 9.39 -4.09
N SER A 94 -35.49 10.35 -3.53
CA SER A 94 -35.99 11.14 -2.40
C SER A 94 -37.21 11.95 -2.89
N PRO A 95 -38.43 11.67 -2.41
CA PRO A 95 -39.60 12.41 -2.84
C PRO A 95 -39.43 13.85 -2.34
N ALA A 96 -39.03 14.74 -3.25
CA ALA A 96 -39.26 16.16 -3.06
C ALA A 96 -40.73 16.31 -2.70
N THR A 97 -40.99 16.82 -1.50
CA THR A 97 -42.31 17.15 -0.99
C THR A 97 -42.99 18.03 -2.04
N ILE A 98 -43.83 17.43 -2.89
CA ILE A 98 -44.78 18.12 -3.76
C ILE A 98 -45.86 18.64 -2.80
N THR A 99 -45.53 19.71 -2.08
CA THR A 99 -46.47 20.51 -1.28
C THR A 99 -46.27 21.97 -1.65
N GLU A 100 -46.41 22.30 -2.93
CA GLU A 100 -46.68 23.68 -3.31
C GLU A 100 -47.44 23.70 -4.63
N ARG A 101 -48.56 24.43 -4.64
CA ARG A 101 -49.42 24.74 -5.79
C ARG A 101 -50.54 23.76 -6.17
N GLN A 102 -51.44 23.49 -5.23
CA GLN A 102 -52.89 23.51 -5.53
C GLN A 102 -53.68 24.03 -4.32
N GLY A 103 -54.51 25.05 -4.54
CA GLY A 103 -55.30 25.78 -3.54
C GLY A 103 -55.14 27.29 -3.80
N HIS A 104 -55.88 27.85 -4.76
CA HIS A 104 -57.20 28.49 -4.59
C HIS A 104 -57.14 29.81 -3.81
#